data_AF-A0A212F901-F1
#
_entry.id   AF-A0A212F901-F1
#
_cell.length_a   1.000
_cell.length_b   1.000
_cell.length_c   1.000
_cell.angle_alpha   90.00
_cell.angle_beta   90.00
_cell.angle_gamma   90.00
#
_symmetry.space_group_name_H-M   'P 1'
#
loop_
_entity.id
_entity.type
_entity.pdbx_description
1 polymer ?
#
loop_
_entity_poly.entity_id
_entity_poly.type
_entity_poly.pdbx_seq_one_letter_code
_entity_poly.pdbx_strand_id
1 'polypeptide(L)'
;MTIVLYNYRELEERASRHLNVWKAWHLILYALAAVFGILNYVFLQNTMQLVDNNCVLYPRQLAFTVIELPGPVGTGDNDLMNATLSNTTDGAITNNVNEDAQNLDVLGENATDGLKNRSEDTVTKTNVTETDINIITDNETHRLVLDTSRTLFGYDSDCQFAEYMPIMSTIFAAAWATFFTMCPGGGHSRSGLQRPWRILSPALLFSLVMVALTGHSFSSTNSGLFTFCSAFHNITNATTCSSVDPHLLSNPDWSFGGRVSATRAASAGVWVSWACGAALLLVRCLTAPDFHVRRTAVVLKDPQQKITPYLKKSSRKQITNSSPDKRDSLSVRSEPTLMTELVTASIDRDTAPSSSQATPQLTPARVHYILNFYIQNNGRIIFPNTK
;
A
#
# COMPACT_ATOMS: atom_id res chain seq x y z
N MET A 1 -55.10 -3.06 -24.32
CA MET A 1 -54.64 -1.65 -24.21
C MET A 1 -53.79 -1.56 -22.95
N THR A 2 -52.57 -1.02 -23.03
CA THR A 2 -51.66 -0.87 -21.88
C THR A 2 -51.77 0.54 -21.31
N ILE A 3 -52.08 0.64 -20.01
CA ILE A 3 -52.12 1.94 -19.31
C ILE A 3 -50.86 2.02 -18.45
N VAL A 4 -50.08 3.10 -18.62
CA VAL A 4 -48.96 3.43 -17.74
C VAL A 4 -49.54 4.02 -16.46
N LEU A 5 -49.30 3.39 -15.31
CA LEU A 5 -49.84 3.86 -14.02
C LEU A 5 -49.00 5.00 -13.46
N TYR A 6 -47.69 4.76 -13.30
CA TYR A 6 -46.72 5.77 -12.88
C TYR A 6 -45.33 5.40 -13.39
N ASN A 7 -44.50 6.42 -13.59
CA ASN A 7 -43.09 6.26 -13.93
C ASN A 7 -42.28 6.54 -12.67
N TYR A 8 -41.41 5.62 -12.26
CA TYR A 8 -40.42 5.87 -11.24
C TYR A 8 -39.01 5.67 -11.80
N ARG A 9 -38.03 6.28 -11.14
CA ARG A 9 -36.61 6.14 -11.48
C ARG A 9 -35.99 5.21 -10.46
N GLU A 10 -35.53 4.05 -10.90
CA GLU A 10 -34.83 3.08 -10.08
C GLU A 10 -33.33 3.14 -10.39
N LEU A 11 -32.49 3.15 -9.36
CA LEU A 11 -31.05 3.03 -9.51
C LEU A 11 -30.73 1.55 -9.65
N GLU A 12 -30.47 1.11 -10.88
CA GLU A 12 -30.05 -0.27 -11.14
C GLU A 12 -28.52 -0.34 -11.22
N GLU A 13 -27.96 -1.38 -10.62
CA GLU A 13 -26.51 -1.61 -10.63
C GLU A 13 -26.06 -1.97 -12.04
N ARG A 14 -25.09 -1.21 -12.57
CA ARG A 14 -24.67 -1.37 -13.96
C ARG A 14 -23.68 -2.52 -14.08
N ALA A 15 -24.09 -3.61 -14.73
CA ALA A 15 -23.19 -4.67 -15.18
C ALA A 15 -22.29 -4.17 -16.34
N SER A 16 -21.23 -3.41 -16.05
CA SER A 16 -20.37 -2.83 -17.08
C SER A 16 -18.93 -3.33 -17.02
N ARG A 17 -18.33 -3.55 -18.20
CA ARG A 17 -16.89 -3.80 -18.36
C ARG A 17 -16.03 -2.70 -17.70
N HIS A 18 -16.57 -1.49 -17.58
CA HIS A 18 -15.88 -0.36 -16.97
C HIS A 18 -15.56 -0.58 -15.49
N LEU A 19 -16.37 -1.38 -14.77
CA LEU A 19 -16.10 -1.75 -13.37
C LEU A 19 -14.80 -2.53 -13.22
N ASN A 20 -14.43 -3.33 -14.22
CA ASN A 20 -13.20 -4.11 -14.19
C ASN A 20 -11.96 -3.20 -14.26
N VAL A 21 -12.05 -2.05 -14.94
CA VAL A 21 -10.95 -1.08 -15.02
C VAL A 21 -10.71 -0.43 -13.66
N TRP A 22 -11.76 0.01 -12.97
CA TRP A 22 -11.63 0.54 -11.59
C TRP A 22 -11.03 -0.49 -10.64
N LYS A 23 -11.52 -1.74 -10.71
CA LYS A 23 -10.98 -2.84 -9.91
C LYS A 23 -9.49 -3.06 -10.19
N ALA A 24 -9.08 -3.07 -11.45
CA ALA A 24 -7.68 -3.22 -11.83
C ALA A 24 -6.81 -2.08 -11.25
N TRP A 25 -7.27 -0.84 -11.35
CA TRP A 25 -6.55 0.31 -10.78
C TRP A 25 -6.39 0.23 -9.26
N HIS A 26 -7.45 -0.14 -8.52
CA HIS A 26 -7.34 -0.35 -7.08
C HIS A 26 -6.32 -1.45 -6.75
N LEU A 27 -6.36 -2.57 -7.45
CA LEU A 27 -5.41 -3.67 -7.24
C LEU A 27 -3.96 -3.26 -7.53
N ILE A 28 -3.72 -2.50 -8.60
CA ILE A 28 -2.38 -1.97 -8.92
C ILE A 28 -1.90 -1.05 -7.79
N LEU A 29 -2.73 -0.12 -7.31
CA LEU A 29 -2.33 0.79 -6.24
C LEU A 29 -2.06 0.08 -4.91
N TYR A 30 -2.85 -0.93 -4.55
CA TYR A 30 -2.58 -1.73 -3.35
C TYR A 30 -1.31 -2.59 -3.51
N ALA A 31 -1.06 -3.13 -4.70
CA ALA A 31 0.19 -3.84 -4.97
C ALA A 31 1.41 -2.90 -4.85
N LEU A 32 1.32 -1.68 -5.39
CA LEU A 32 2.37 -0.67 -5.23
C LEU A 32 2.57 -0.28 -3.76
N ALA A 33 1.50 -0.04 -3.00
CA ALA A 33 1.58 0.25 -1.58
C ALA A 33 2.27 -0.88 -0.78
N ALA A 34 1.98 -2.14 -1.12
CA ALA A 34 2.60 -3.31 -0.51
C ALA A 34 4.10 -3.42 -0.86
N VAL A 35 4.46 -3.26 -2.13
CA VAL A 35 5.85 -3.31 -2.60
C VAL A 35 6.67 -2.19 -1.98
N PHE A 36 6.19 -0.95 -2.02
CA PHE A 36 6.87 0.18 -1.39
C PHE A 36 6.96 0.04 0.13
N GLY A 37 5.97 -0.58 0.78
CA GLY A 37 6.01 -0.86 2.22
C GLY A 37 7.14 -1.82 2.59
N ILE A 38 7.30 -2.91 1.83
CA ILE A 38 8.40 -3.87 2.01
C ILE A 38 9.75 -3.21 1.72
N LEU A 39 9.86 -2.49 0.60
CA LEU A 39 11.10 -1.80 0.25
C LEU A 39 11.52 -0.77 1.30
N ASN A 40 10.57 0.00 1.83
CA ASN A 40 10.87 0.99 2.88
C ASN A 40 11.41 0.32 4.15
N TYR A 41 10.78 -0.78 4.59
CA TYR A 41 11.26 -1.57 5.73
C TYR A 41 12.68 -2.10 5.49
N VAL A 42 12.92 -2.74 4.34
CA VAL A 42 14.22 -3.34 4.01
C VAL A 42 15.30 -2.25 3.94
N PHE A 43 15.03 -1.13 3.29
CA PHE A 43 16.02 -0.05 3.16
C PHE A 43 16.30 0.66 4.49
N LEU A 44 15.28 0.86 5.34
CA LEU A 44 15.47 1.44 6.67
C LEU A 44 16.30 0.51 7.56
N GLN A 45 15.96 -0.79 7.59
CA GLN A 45 16.73 -1.79 8.34
C GLN A 45 18.18 -1.89 7.87
N ASN A 46 18.38 -1.93 6.55
CA ASN A 46 19.71 -1.90 5.94
C ASN A 46 20.48 -0.61 6.27
N THR A 47 19.80 0.50 6.53
CA THR A 47 20.42 1.75 6.97
C THR A 47 20.82 1.67 8.46
N MET A 48 19.96 1.11 9.30
CA MET A 48 20.23 0.92 10.73
C MET A 48 21.35 -0.08 11.01
N GLN A 49 21.48 -1.13 10.18
CA GLN A 49 22.58 -2.09 10.29
C GLN A 49 23.98 -1.46 10.15
N LEU A 50 24.08 -0.31 9.45
CA LEU A 50 25.36 0.41 9.32
C LEU A 50 25.79 1.15 10.60
N VAL A 51 24.88 1.29 11.57
CA VAL A 51 25.11 1.94 12.85
C VAL A 51 24.78 1.01 14.01
N ASP A 52 25.09 -0.29 13.87
CA ASP A 52 24.87 -1.32 14.89
C ASP A 52 23.40 -1.46 15.34
N ASN A 53 22.46 -1.33 14.41
CA ASN A 53 21.01 -1.38 14.64
C ASN A 53 20.46 -0.27 15.54
N ASN A 54 21.23 0.80 15.77
CA ASN A 54 20.74 1.96 16.51
C ASN A 54 19.78 2.82 15.66
N CYS A 55 18.92 3.58 16.34
CA CYS A 55 17.97 4.45 15.67
C CYS A 55 18.65 5.65 14.99
N VAL A 56 18.70 5.64 13.66
CA VAL A 56 19.30 6.73 12.84
C VAL A 56 18.47 8.01 12.80
N LEU A 57 17.20 7.98 13.25
CA LEU A 57 16.33 9.14 13.20
C LEU A 57 16.60 10.06 14.40
N TYR A 58 16.71 11.36 14.15
CA TYR A 58 16.86 12.39 15.19
C TYR A 58 17.99 12.10 16.20
N PRO A 59 19.26 11.97 15.75
CA PRO A 59 20.37 11.77 16.68
C PRO A 59 20.49 12.98 17.61
N ARG A 60 20.80 12.74 18.88
CA ARG A 60 20.98 13.81 19.87
C ARG A 60 22.40 14.31 19.92
N GLN A 61 23.36 13.39 19.92
CA GLN A 61 24.78 13.71 19.99
C GLN A 61 25.60 12.65 19.25
N LEU A 62 26.39 13.08 18.26
CA LEU A 62 27.32 12.21 17.55
C LEU A 62 28.68 12.21 18.26
N ALA A 63 29.25 11.03 18.46
CA ALA A 63 30.59 10.87 19.00
C ALA A 63 31.50 10.27 17.92
N PHE A 64 32.73 10.76 17.82
CA PHE A 64 33.70 10.31 16.84
C PHE A 64 34.97 9.82 17.53
N THR A 65 35.57 8.78 16.96
CA THR A 65 36.86 8.24 17.38
C THR A 65 37.82 8.21 16.21
N VAL A 66 39.08 8.53 16.49
CA VAL A 66 40.16 8.44 15.50
C VAL A 66 40.74 7.04 15.57
N ILE A 67 40.74 6.34 14.44
CA ILE A 67 41.33 5.01 14.30
C ILE A 67 42.61 5.14 13.47
N GLU A 68 43.70 4.53 13.94
CA GLU A 68 44.96 4.45 13.21
C GLU A 68 44.82 3.44 12.08
N LEU A 69 45.11 3.85 10.84
CA LEU A 69 45.18 2.90 9.74
C LEU A 69 46.52 2.16 9.83
N PRO A 70 46.55 0.83 9.61
CA PRO A 70 47.81 0.13 9.43
C PRO A 70 48.52 0.79 8.24
N GLY A 71 49.64 1.46 8.52
CA GLY A 71 50.44 2.12 7.50
C GLY A 71 50.80 1.14 6.39
N PRO A 72 51.06 1.62 5.16
CA PRO A 72 51.49 0.74 4.08
C PRO A 72 52.66 -0.07 4.59
N VAL A 73 52.47 -1.40 4.66
CA VAL A 73 53.55 -2.34 4.97
C VAL A 73 54.61 -2.04 3.93
N GLY A 74 55.66 -1.33 4.36
CA GLY A 74 56.75 -0.95 3.50
C GLY A 74 57.21 -2.21 2.79
N THR A 75 57.11 -2.20 1.46
CA THR A 75 57.75 -3.19 0.61
C THR A 75 59.20 -3.21 1.04
N GLY A 76 59.58 -4.22 1.84
CA GLY A 76 60.94 -4.40 2.27
C GLY A 76 61.79 -4.51 1.02
N ASP A 77 62.66 -3.53 0.82
CA ASP A 77 63.82 -3.65 -0.05
C ASP A 77 64.62 -4.85 0.47
N ASN A 78 64.42 -6.01 -0.15
CA ASN A 78 65.27 -7.16 0.04
C ASN A 78 66.56 -6.93 -0.75
N ASP A 79 67.47 -6.17 -0.15
CA ASP A 79 68.91 -6.34 -0.29
C ASP A 79 69.29 -7.77 0.14
N LEU A 80 69.33 -8.75 -0.79
CA LEU A 80 70.27 -9.89 -0.72
C LEU A 80 70.24 -10.78 -1.99
N MET A 81 71.22 -10.64 -2.89
CA MET A 81 71.74 -11.80 -3.62
C MET A 81 73.22 -11.62 -4.00
N ASN A 82 74.08 -11.75 -2.99
CA ASN A 82 75.45 -12.21 -3.15
C ASN A 82 75.49 -13.67 -2.70
N ALA A 83 75.45 -14.62 -3.63
CA ALA A 83 76.00 -15.97 -3.43
C ALA A 83 76.07 -16.74 -4.76
N THR A 84 77.25 -16.68 -5.36
CA THR A 84 78.02 -17.85 -5.82
C THR A 84 77.31 -18.91 -6.66
N LEU A 85 77.57 -18.79 -7.96
CA LEU A 85 77.77 -19.84 -8.94
C LEU A 85 78.44 -21.10 -8.33
N SER A 86 77.73 -22.22 -8.28
CA SER A 86 78.34 -23.55 -8.36
C SER A 86 77.38 -24.50 -9.09
N ASN A 87 77.86 -24.97 -10.24
CA ASN A 87 77.23 -25.97 -11.08
C ASN A 87 77.11 -27.32 -10.34
N THR A 88 76.18 -28.15 -10.83
CA THR A 88 76.43 -29.54 -11.33
C THR A 88 75.34 -30.54 -10.88
N THR A 89 74.44 -30.81 -11.84
CA THR A 89 73.80 -32.09 -12.25
C THR A 89 73.04 -33.03 -11.29
N ASP A 90 71.94 -33.50 -11.90
CA ASP A 90 71.36 -34.86 -11.87
C ASP A 90 70.30 -35.24 -10.82
N GLY A 91 69.19 -35.78 -11.36
CA GLY A 91 68.58 -36.98 -10.79
C GLY A 91 67.17 -36.85 -10.20
N ALA A 92 66.16 -36.95 -11.06
CA ALA A 92 65.02 -37.89 -11.06
C ALA A 92 64.34 -38.41 -9.75
N ILE A 93 63.07 -38.84 -9.93
CA ILE A 93 62.28 -39.83 -9.13
C ILE A 93 61.41 -39.21 -8.00
N THR A 94 60.13 -38.85 -8.24
CA THR A 94 58.85 -39.62 -8.28
C THR A 94 58.16 -39.90 -6.92
N ASN A 95 56.82 -39.72 -6.95
CA ASN A 95 55.75 -40.45 -6.22
C ASN A 95 55.65 -40.23 -4.70
N ASN A 96 54.51 -40.34 -4.01
CA ASN A 96 53.06 -40.45 -4.22
C ASN A 96 52.50 -40.63 -2.77
N VAL A 97 51.17 -40.64 -2.62
CA VAL A 97 50.40 -41.32 -1.54
C VAL A 97 50.37 -40.59 -0.20
N ASN A 98 49.32 -40.59 0.63
CA ASN A 98 47.85 -40.67 0.54
C ASN A 98 47.35 -40.35 1.98
N GLU A 99 46.03 -40.33 2.14
CA GLU A 99 45.23 -40.66 3.33
C GLU A 99 44.91 -39.46 4.24
N ASP A 100 43.69 -38.94 4.15
CA ASP A 100 42.45 -39.46 4.78
C ASP A 100 42.59 -39.49 6.31
N ALA A 101 42.03 -38.49 7.01
CA ALA A 101 40.64 -38.39 7.44
C ALA A 101 40.38 -39.05 8.81
N GLN A 102 39.54 -38.36 9.58
CA GLN A 102 38.62 -38.83 10.62
C GLN A 102 38.95 -38.58 12.11
N ASN A 103 37.82 -38.25 12.77
CA ASN A 103 37.45 -38.40 14.19
C ASN A 103 37.72 -37.17 15.10
N LEU A 104 36.73 -36.42 15.64
CA LEU A 104 35.42 -36.68 16.31
C LEU A 104 35.54 -36.76 17.86
N ASP A 105 34.47 -36.28 18.52
CA ASP A 105 34.10 -36.16 19.95
C ASP A 105 34.36 -34.80 20.64
N VAL A 106 33.39 -34.06 21.22
CA VAL A 106 32.16 -34.30 22.02
C VAL A 106 32.43 -34.50 23.53
N LEU A 107 31.67 -33.73 24.35
CA LEU A 107 31.61 -33.61 25.83
C LEU A 107 32.78 -32.85 26.50
N GLY A 108 32.62 -32.01 27.54
CA GLY A 108 31.52 -31.67 28.45
C GLY A 108 32.14 -31.12 29.75
N GLU A 109 31.53 -30.08 30.34
CA GLU A 109 31.63 -29.57 31.74
C GLU A 109 32.97 -29.58 32.51
N ASN A 110 33.45 -28.41 32.99
CA ASN A 110 33.22 -27.89 34.35
C ASN A 110 34.19 -26.77 34.74
N ALA A 111 33.72 -25.92 35.66
CA ALA A 111 34.39 -24.75 36.22
C ALA A 111 35.67 -25.05 37.01
N THR A 112 36.66 -24.16 36.95
CA THR A 112 37.27 -23.55 38.16
C THR A 112 38.17 -22.34 37.84
N ASP A 113 38.15 -21.44 38.80
CA ASP A 113 38.92 -20.23 39.09
C ASP A 113 40.42 -20.26 38.73
N GLY A 114 40.98 -19.14 38.28
CA GLY A 114 42.41 -19.05 37.96
C GLY A 114 42.87 -17.75 37.30
N LEU A 115 43.06 -16.71 38.12
CA LEU A 115 44.03 -15.60 38.01
C LEU A 115 44.69 -15.26 36.64
N LYS A 116 44.56 -13.96 36.31
CA LYS A 116 45.64 -13.02 35.92
C LYS A 116 46.13 -13.04 34.46
N ASN A 117 45.75 -11.97 33.75
CA ASN A 117 46.58 -11.06 32.91
C ASN A 117 45.61 -10.17 32.11
N ARG A 118 45.15 -9.03 32.63
CA ARG A 118 45.76 -7.69 32.42
C ARG A 118 46.54 -7.55 31.11
N SER A 119 45.81 -7.46 30.00
CA SER A 119 46.16 -6.51 28.94
C SER A 119 45.24 -5.30 29.08
N GLU A 120 45.77 -4.26 29.69
CA GLU A 120 45.25 -2.90 29.53
C GLU A 120 45.52 -2.50 28.09
N ASP A 121 44.55 -2.71 27.20
CA ASP A 121 44.49 -1.94 25.97
C ASP A 121 44.28 -0.48 26.39
N THR A 122 45.37 0.26 26.29
CA THR A 122 45.42 1.67 26.58
C THR A 122 44.74 2.38 25.41
N VAL A 123 43.40 2.34 25.40
CA VAL A 123 42.60 3.26 24.58
C VAL A 123 42.86 4.64 25.15
N THR A 124 43.76 5.38 24.50
CA THR A 124 44.02 6.78 24.78
C THR A 124 42.70 7.54 24.65
N LYS A 125 42.07 7.82 25.80
CA LYS A 125 40.88 8.66 25.90
C LYS A 125 41.32 10.11 25.69
N THR A 126 41.46 10.51 24.44
CA THR A 126 41.58 11.92 24.10
C THR A 126 40.18 12.51 24.15
N ASN A 127 39.85 13.19 25.24
CA ASN A 127 38.74 14.13 25.25
C ASN A 127 39.16 15.31 24.36
N VAL A 128 38.90 15.19 23.06
CA VAL A 128 39.18 16.26 22.10
C VAL A 128 38.18 17.37 22.36
N THR A 129 38.66 18.41 23.05
CA THR A 129 37.98 19.69 23.17
C THR A 129 37.87 20.34 21.78
N GLU A 130 36.71 20.97 21.58
CA GLU A 130 36.02 21.44 20.37
C GLU A 130 36.77 22.40 19.43
N THR A 131 38.08 22.63 19.59
CA THR A 131 38.79 23.74 18.91
C THR A 131 39.85 23.36 17.87
N ASP A 132 40.19 22.08 17.69
CA ASP A 132 41.24 21.66 16.74
C ASP A 132 40.78 20.61 15.71
N ILE A 133 39.56 20.73 15.15
CA ILE A 133 39.10 19.90 14.01
C ILE A 133 39.55 20.52 12.68
N ASN A 134 40.82 20.94 12.62
CA ASN A 134 41.56 21.14 11.38
C ASN A 134 42.54 19.98 11.18
N ILE A 135 42.23 18.78 11.68
CA ILE A 135 42.96 17.55 11.36
C ILE A 135 42.59 17.16 9.92
N ILE A 136 43.21 17.91 9.00
CA ILE A 136 43.78 17.49 7.72
C ILE A 136 43.29 16.10 7.29
N THR A 137 42.29 16.12 6.42
CA THR A 137 41.75 15.00 5.64
C THR A 137 42.78 14.35 4.69
N ASP A 138 44.07 14.65 4.84
CA ASP A 138 45.17 14.28 3.93
C ASP A 138 46.37 13.60 4.64
N ASN A 139 46.30 13.30 5.95
CA ASN A 139 47.33 12.45 6.57
C ASN A 139 46.85 10.98 6.62
N GLU A 140 47.43 10.13 5.77
CA GLU A 140 47.02 8.74 5.51
C GLU A 140 47.02 7.81 6.74
N THR A 141 47.50 8.27 7.90
CA THR A 141 47.70 7.43 9.09
C THR A 141 46.49 7.35 10.02
N HIS A 142 45.51 8.25 9.92
CA HIS A 142 44.37 8.30 10.84
C HIS A 142 43.04 8.58 10.13
N ARG A 143 41.99 7.82 10.46
CA ARG A 143 40.62 8.03 9.97
C ARG A 143 39.67 8.35 11.11
N LEU A 144 38.90 9.42 10.94
CA LEU A 144 37.80 9.77 11.85
C LEU A 144 36.58 8.91 11.53
N VAL A 145 36.16 8.09 12.49
CA VAL A 145 35.01 7.18 12.37
C VAL A 145 33.99 7.48 13.45
N LEU A 146 32.71 7.32 13.13
CA LEU A 146 31.60 7.42 14.08
C LEU A 146 31.70 6.30 15.13
N ASP A 147 31.75 6.69 16.40
CA ASP A 147 31.71 5.76 17.54
C ASP A 147 30.24 5.53 17.92
N THR A 148 29.69 4.41 17.45
CA THR A 148 28.31 3.99 17.72
C THR A 148 28.06 3.72 19.20
N SER A 149 29.08 3.36 19.98
CA SER A 149 28.92 3.05 21.41
C SER A 149 28.72 4.30 22.28
N ARG A 150 29.30 5.43 21.86
CA ARG A 150 29.22 6.72 22.57
C ARG A 150 28.20 7.69 21.98
N THR A 151 27.76 7.43 20.75
CA THR A 151 26.76 8.24 20.07
C THR A 151 25.40 8.08 20.76
N LEU A 152 24.77 9.21 21.10
CA LEU A 152 23.42 9.24 21.64
C LEU A 152 22.44 9.34 20.47
N PHE A 153 21.90 8.19 20.08
CA PHE A 153 20.89 8.06 19.04
C PHE A 153 19.51 8.58 19.48
N GLY A 154 18.57 8.64 18.52
CA GLY A 154 17.18 9.02 18.78
C GLY A 154 16.45 8.05 19.69
N TYR A 155 15.20 8.36 20.03
CA TYR A 155 14.38 7.42 20.79
C TYR A 155 13.98 6.23 19.91
N ASP A 156 14.04 5.01 20.46
CA ASP A 156 13.64 3.79 19.74
C ASP A 156 12.20 3.86 19.23
N SER A 157 11.31 4.58 19.93
CA SER A 157 9.91 4.77 19.52
C SER A 157 9.77 5.42 18.14
N ASP A 158 10.68 6.34 17.79
CA ASP A 158 10.61 7.07 16.52
C ASP A 158 10.96 6.14 15.35
N CYS A 159 12.00 5.32 15.52
CA CYS A 159 12.39 4.31 14.54
C CYS A 159 11.39 3.16 14.46
N GLN A 160 10.90 2.67 15.59
CA GLN A 160 9.85 1.64 15.62
C GLN A 160 8.60 2.12 14.87
N PHE A 161 8.18 3.36 15.07
CA PHE A 161 7.05 3.91 14.32
C PHE A 161 7.33 3.98 12.82
N ALA A 162 8.52 4.45 12.41
CA ALA A 162 8.95 4.50 11.02
C ALA A 162 9.04 3.12 10.35
N GLU A 163 9.33 2.08 11.14
CA GLU A 163 9.47 0.69 10.69
C GLU A 163 8.13 -0.05 10.63
N TYR A 164 7.29 0.07 11.66
CA TYR A 164 6.01 -0.63 11.76
C TYR A 164 4.95 -0.10 10.80
N MET A 165 4.91 1.22 10.55
CA MET A 165 3.88 1.81 9.68
C MET A 165 3.90 1.26 8.24
N PRO A 166 5.06 1.12 7.56
CA PRO A 166 5.16 0.47 6.25
C PRO A 166 4.71 -0.99 6.24
N ILE A 167 5.07 -1.79 7.27
CA ILE A 167 4.64 -3.19 7.38
C ILE A 167 3.12 -3.27 7.53
N MET A 168 2.54 -2.47 8.43
CA MET A 168 1.09 -2.41 8.62
C MET A 168 0.39 -1.99 7.32
N SER A 169 0.96 -1.02 6.60
CA SER A 169 0.50 -0.63 5.26
C SER A 169 0.47 -1.81 4.29
N THR A 170 1.53 -2.62 4.23
CA THR A 170 1.58 -3.82 3.38
C THR A 170 0.48 -4.83 3.73
N ILE A 171 0.28 -5.11 5.02
CA ILE A 171 -0.77 -6.03 5.49
C ILE A 171 -2.15 -5.53 5.10
N PHE A 172 -2.44 -4.25 5.34
CA PHE A 172 -3.73 -3.66 5.00
C PHE A 172 -3.95 -3.55 3.49
N ALA A 173 -2.92 -3.24 2.71
CA ALA A 173 -3.01 -3.25 1.26
C ALA A 173 -3.35 -4.65 0.73
N ALA A 174 -2.73 -5.70 1.27
CA ALA A 174 -3.08 -7.08 0.94
C ALA A 174 -4.52 -7.42 1.34
N ALA A 175 -4.95 -7.06 2.55
CA ALA A 175 -6.33 -7.29 3.01
C ALA A 175 -7.35 -6.59 2.10
N TRP A 176 -7.15 -5.32 1.77
CA TRP A 176 -8.03 -4.60 0.83
C TRP A 176 -7.99 -5.19 -0.57
N ALA A 177 -6.81 -5.56 -1.09
CA ALA A 177 -6.71 -6.24 -2.36
C ALA A 177 -7.57 -7.52 -2.37
N THR A 178 -7.52 -8.34 -1.31
CA THR A 178 -8.38 -9.55 -1.21
C THR A 178 -9.87 -9.22 -1.20
N PHE A 179 -10.30 -8.19 -0.46
CA PHE A 179 -11.69 -7.77 -0.49
C PHE A 179 -12.15 -7.32 -1.87
N PHE A 180 -11.32 -6.55 -2.58
CA PHE A 180 -11.62 -6.11 -3.94
C PHE A 180 -11.59 -7.27 -4.95
N THR A 181 -10.73 -8.29 -4.79
CA THR A 181 -10.74 -9.47 -5.66
C THR A 181 -11.97 -10.34 -5.44
N MET A 182 -12.41 -10.53 -4.20
CA MET A 182 -13.59 -11.31 -3.83
C MET A 182 -14.92 -10.68 -4.28
N CYS A 183 -14.99 -9.35 -4.41
CA CYS A 183 -16.17 -8.69 -4.95
C CYS A 183 -16.36 -9.04 -6.44
N PRO A 184 -17.44 -9.74 -6.83
CA PRO A 184 -17.71 -10.06 -8.23
C PRO A 184 -17.96 -8.78 -9.03
N GLY A 185 -17.52 -8.74 -10.29
CA GLY A 185 -17.94 -7.68 -11.21
C GLY A 185 -19.45 -7.80 -11.44
N GLY A 186 -20.20 -6.73 -11.18
CA GLY A 186 -21.67 -6.75 -11.15
C GLY A 186 -22.32 -7.36 -12.40
N GLY A 187 -23.48 -8.00 -12.22
CA GLY A 187 -24.38 -8.36 -13.32
C GLY A 187 -24.89 -9.79 -13.39
N HIS A 188 -24.34 -10.73 -12.62
CA HIS A 188 -24.89 -12.08 -12.50
C HIS A 188 -25.00 -12.45 -11.03
N SER A 189 -26.18 -12.92 -10.63
CA SER A 189 -26.51 -13.46 -9.32
C SER A 189 -25.68 -14.72 -9.05
N ARG A 190 -24.42 -14.54 -8.68
CA ARG A 190 -23.60 -15.55 -8.01
C ARG A 190 -23.73 -15.39 -6.50
N SER A 191 -23.70 -16.51 -5.79
CA SER A 191 -23.64 -16.55 -4.33
C SER A 191 -22.38 -15.82 -3.84
N GLY A 192 -22.54 -14.60 -3.35
CA GLY A 192 -21.47 -13.70 -2.89
C GLY A 192 -22.05 -12.41 -2.31
N LEU A 193 -21.21 -11.48 -1.83
CA LEU A 193 -21.67 -10.18 -1.32
C LEU A 193 -22.49 -9.45 -2.40
N GLN A 194 -23.80 -9.31 -2.17
CA GLN A 194 -24.75 -8.86 -3.19
C GLN A 194 -24.63 -7.37 -3.58
N ARG A 195 -23.74 -6.59 -2.97
CA ARG A 195 -23.67 -5.12 -3.13
C ARG A 195 -22.23 -4.60 -2.98
N PRO A 196 -21.40 -4.66 -4.04
CA PRO A 196 -19.99 -4.25 -3.98
C PRO A 196 -19.80 -2.78 -3.60
N TRP A 197 -20.77 -1.90 -3.87
CA TRP A 197 -20.70 -0.48 -3.49
C TRP A 197 -20.68 -0.25 -1.96
N ARG A 198 -21.18 -1.19 -1.15
CA ARG A 198 -21.19 -1.03 0.33
C ARG A 198 -19.80 -1.05 0.95
N ILE A 199 -18.83 -1.69 0.30
CA ILE A 199 -17.45 -1.73 0.79
C ILE A 199 -16.68 -0.44 0.50
N LEU A 200 -17.20 0.40 -0.39
CA LEU A 200 -16.49 1.59 -0.87
C LEU A 200 -16.32 2.65 0.22
N SER A 201 -17.38 2.91 1.01
CA SER A 201 -17.34 3.89 2.11
C SER A 201 -16.35 3.53 3.23
N PRO A 202 -16.37 2.30 3.80
CA PRO A 202 -15.37 1.93 4.80
C PRO A 202 -13.95 1.88 4.22
N ALA A 203 -13.78 1.45 2.96
CA ALA A 203 -12.49 1.49 2.28
C ALA A 203 -11.96 2.92 2.15
N LEU A 204 -12.81 3.88 1.76
CA LEU A 204 -12.44 5.27 1.63
C LEU A 204 -12.01 5.88 2.98
N LEU A 205 -12.82 5.69 4.03
CA LEU A 205 -12.49 6.18 5.36
C LEU A 205 -11.16 5.61 5.84
N PHE A 206 -10.97 4.31 5.67
CA PHE A 206 -9.73 3.63 6.02
C PHE A 206 -8.53 4.17 5.23
N SER A 207 -8.67 4.34 3.91
CA SER A 207 -7.61 4.91 3.08
C SER A 207 -7.24 6.33 3.50
N LEU A 208 -8.19 7.18 3.90
CA LEU A 208 -7.89 8.51 4.42
C LEU A 208 -7.10 8.45 5.74
N VAL A 209 -7.44 7.54 6.64
CA VAL A 209 -6.67 7.30 7.88
C VAL A 209 -5.25 6.83 7.55
N MET A 210 -5.11 5.90 6.60
CA MET A 210 -3.80 5.43 6.15
C MET A 210 -2.97 6.53 5.50
N VAL A 211 -3.57 7.44 4.74
CA VAL A 211 -2.86 8.62 4.19
C VAL A 211 -2.30 9.49 5.30
N ALA A 212 -3.07 9.73 6.37
CA ALA A 212 -2.60 10.52 7.51
C ALA A 212 -1.45 9.83 8.27
N LEU A 213 -1.60 8.53 8.57
CA LEU A 213 -0.59 7.76 9.29
C LEU A 213 0.70 7.59 8.49
N THR A 214 0.58 7.20 7.22
CA THR A 214 1.74 7.05 6.32
C THR A 214 2.38 8.39 5.98
N GLY A 215 1.60 9.47 5.90
CA GLY A 215 2.11 10.83 5.74
C GLY A 215 2.89 11.31 6.96
N HIS A 216 2.42 11.02 8.17
CA HIS A 216 3.14 11.31 9.40
C HIS A 216 4.46 10.51 9.49
N SER A 217 4.40 9.21 9.19
CA SER A 217 5.59 8.35 9.11
C SER A 217 6.58 8.86 8.08
N PHE A 218 6.14 9.18 6.86
CA PHE A 218 6.97 9.76 5.80
C PHE A 218 7.66 11.05 6.26
N SER A 219 6.91 11.98 6.87
CA SER A 219 7.47 13.25 7.35
C SER A 219 8.52 13.03 8.45
N SER A 220 8.21 12.16 9.43
CA SER A 220 9.13 11.82 10.52
C SER A 220 10.41 11.14 10.00
N THR A 221 10.29 10.14 9.12
CA THR A 221 11.45 9.46 8.52
C THR A 221 12.31 10.43 7.71
N ASN A 222 11.71 11.29 6.87
CA ASN A 222 12.49 12.24 6.06
C ASN A 222 13.19 13.29 6.91
N SER A 223 12.47 13.87 7.88
CA SER A 223 13.03 14.85 8.79
C SER A 223 14.11 14.23 9.68
N GLY A 224 13.89 13.05 10.25
CA GLY A 224 14.88 12.37 11.08
C GLY A 224 16.16 12.01 10.32
N LEU A 225 16.04 11.47 9.11
CA LEU A 225 17.20 11.18 8.25
C LEU A 225 17.91 12.47 7.80
N PHE A 226 17.17 13.55 7.57
CA PHE A 226 17.76 14.84 7.23
C PHE A 226 18.55 15.41 8.40
N THR A 227 17.98 15.41 9.60
CA THR A 227 18.65 15.81 10.84
C THR A 227 19.93 15.01 11.04
N PHE A 228 19.88 13.68 10.82
CA PHE A 228 21.06 12.83 10.90
C PHE A 228 22.17 13.27 9.96
N CYS A 229 21.88 13.45 8.67
CA CYS A 229 22.91 13.86 7.70
C CYS A 229 23.42 15.28 7.98
N SER A 230 22.55 16.18 8.43
CA SER A 230 22.95 17.56 8.78
C SER A 230 23.84 17.63 10.01
N ALA A 231 23.78 16.64 10.91
CA ALA A 231 24.65 16.60 12.09
C ALA A 231 26.14 16.36 11.72
N PHE A 232 26.42 15.82 10.53
CA PHE A 232 27.79 15.68 10.01
C PHE A 232 28.33 16.96 9.36
N HIS A 233 27.50 17.97 9.16
CA HIS A 233 27.89 19.20 8.45
C HIS A 233 29.11 19.89 9.06
N ASN A 234 29.27 19.85 10.39
CA ASN A 234 30.41 20.47 11.06
C ASN A 234 31.76 19.81 10.70
N ILE A 235 31.73 18.55 10.27
CA ILE A 235 32.92 17.75 9.93
C ILE A 235 33.13 17.73 8.43
N THR A 236 32.07 17.50 7.66
CA THR A 236 32.16 17.28 6.22
C THR A 236 31.97 18.56 5.39
N ASN A 237 31.53 19.66 6.02
CA ASN A 237 31.06 20.87 5.33
C ASN A 237 29.97 20.60 4.26
N ALA A 238 29.26 19.47 4.38
CA ALA A 238 28.23 19.05 3.45
C ALA A 238 26.95 18.65 4.19
N THR A 239 25.80 19.03 3.63
CA THR A 239 24.48 18.63 4.17
C THR A 239 23.96 17.33 3.54
N THR A 240 24.71 16.75 2.61
CA THR A 240 24.32 15.54 1.88
C THR A 240 24.71 14.29 2.65
N CYS A 241 23.84 13.28 2.62
CA CYS A 241 24.07 12.00 3.27
C CYS A 241 25.21 11.17 2.64
N SER A 242 25.66 11.51 1.44
CA SER A 242 26.82 10.86 0.79
C SER A 242 28.14 11.20 1.46
N SER A 243 28.22 12.34 2.17
CA SER A 243 29.43 12.72 2.91
C SER A 243 29.65 11.90 4.17
N VAL A 244 28.67 11.12 4.60
CA VAL A 244 28.72 10.27 5.82
C VAL A 244 29.50 8.98 5.58
N ASP A 245 29.50 8.47 4.34
CA ASP A 245 30.14 7.20 3.96
C ASP A 245 31.58 7.03 4.48
N PRO A 246 32.51 8.00 4.29
CA PRO A 246 33.88 7.85 4.78
C PRO A 246 34.00 7.82 6.32
N HIS A 247 32.96 8.17 7.07
CA HIS A 247 32.96 8.18 8.52
C HIS A 247 32.29 6.94 9.15
N LEU A 248 31.80 6.02 8.34
CA LEU A 248 31.25 4.74 8.82
C LEU A 248 32.33 3.65 8.77
N LEU A 249 32.35 2.81 9.80
CA LEU A 249 33.34 1.73 9.95
C LEU A 249 33.18 0.66 8.85
N SER A 250 31.95 0.42 8.42
CA SER A 250 31.63 -0.53 7.37
C SER A 250 31.91 0.08 6.00
N ASN A 251 32.58 -0.65 5.12
CA ASN A 251 32.67 -0.38 3.67
C ASN A 251 31.66 -1.25 2.91
N PRO A 252 30.36 -0.91 2.92
CA PRO A 252 29.36 -1.67 2.16
C PRO A 252 29.48 -1.39 0.66
N ASP A 253 29.10 -2.36 -0.17
CA ASP A 253 28.92 -2.17 -1.63
C ASP A 253 27.87 -1.10 -1.96
N TRP A 254 27.01 -0.76 -1.00
CA TRP A 254 25.96 0.24 -1.15
C TRP A 254 26.06 1.33 -0.08
N SER A 255 26.34 2.56 -0.53
CA SER A 255 26.53 3.74 0.29
C SER A 255 25.34 4.06 1.21
N PHE A 256 25.64 4.65 2.37
CA PHE A 256 24.67 5.18 3.31
C PHE A 256 23.76 6.21 2.65
N GLY A 257 24.33 7.14 1.87
CA GLY A 257 23.53 8.12 1.12
C GLY A 257 22.56 7.47 0.13
N GLY A 258 22.98 6.38 -0.52
CA GLY A 258 22.12 5.57 -1.40
C GLY A 258 20.96 4.92 -0.64
N ARG A 259 21.24 4.31 0.52
CA ARG A 259 20.21 3.69 1.37
C ARG A 259 19.20 4.70 1.92
N VAL A 260 19.69 5.86 2.37
CA VAL A 260 18.84 6.96 2.84
C VAL A 260 17.93 7.47 1.72
N SER A 261 18.47 7.71 0.53
CA SER A 261 17.67 8.18 -0.60
C SER A 261 16.62 7.14 -1.04
N ALA A 262 16.97 5.85 -1.06
CA ALA A 262 16.05 4.77 -1.35
C ALA A 262 14.94 4.64 -0.29
N THR A 263 15.27 4.77 1.00
CA THR A 263 14.31 4.79 2.11
C THR A 263 13.34 5.96 1.98
N ARG A 264 13.83 7.17 1.66
CA ARG A 264 12.99 8.34 1.42
C ARG A 264 12.06 8.15 0.22
N ALA A 265 12.56 7.57 -0.87
CA ALA A 265 11.76 7.28 -2.06
C ALA A 265 10.70 6.21 -1.78
N ALA A 266 11.04 5.16 -1.06
CA ALA A 266 10.12 4.08 -0.71
C ALA A 266 9.01 4.57 0.24
N SER A 267 9.36 5.33 1.30
CA SER A 267 8.38 5.95 2.20
C SER A 267 7.45 6.93 1.46
N ALA A 268 7.98 7.73 0.53
CA ALA A 268 7.15 8.57 -0.34
C ALA A 268 6.19 7.73 -1.20
N GLY A 269 6.68 6.63 -1.77
CA GLY A 269 5.90 5.70 -2.58
C GLY A 269 4.73 5.08 -1.81
N VAL A 270 4.92 4.71 -0.54
CA VAL A 270 3.84 4.23 0.33
C VAL A 270 2.77 5.31 0.50
N TRP A 271 3.17 6.51 0.89
CA TRP A 271 2.24 7.63 1.13
C TRP A 271 1.46 8.00 -0.13
N VAL A 272 2.15 8.17 -1.26
CA VAL A 272 1.54 8.49 -2.55
C VAL A 272 0.59 7.38 -3.02
N SER A 273 0.94 6.11 -2.82
CA SER A 273 0.06 4.99 -3.20
C SER A 273 -1.27 5.02 -2.44
N TRP A 274 -1.24 5.29 -1.14
CA TRP A 274 -2.47 5.46 -0.34
C TRP A 274 -3.23 6.73 -0.73
N ALA A 275 -2.54 7.84 -1.01
CA ALA A 275 -3.17 9.09 -1.43
C ALA A 275 -3.89 8.94 -2.78
N CYS A 276 -3.23 8.31 -3.76
CA CYS A 276 -3.84 7.94 -5.04
C CYS A 276 -5.01 6.97 -4.85
N GLY A 277 -4.87 5.99 -3.93
CA GLY A 277 -5.94 5.04 -3.60
C GLY A 277 -7.17 5.74 -3.05
N ALA A 278 -6.99 6.64 -2.08
CA ALA A 278 -8.06 7.46 -1.52
C ALA A 278 -8.69 8.37 -2.58
N ALA A 279 -7.88 9.01 -3.43
CA ALA A 279 -8.37 9.85 -4.53
C ALA A 279 -9.21 9.06 -5.53
N LEU A 280 -8.79 7.85 -5.94
CA LEU A 280 -9.60 6.99 -6.81
C LEU A 280 -10.92 6.57 -6.15
N LEU A 281 -10.91 6.24 -4.86
CA LEU A 281 -12.14 5.93 -4.12
C LEU A 281 -13.07 7.15 -4.05
N LEU A 282 -12.55 8.35 -3.82
CA LEU A 282 -13.33 9.59 -3.84
C LEU A 282 -13.94 9.85 -5.21
N VAL A 283 -13.15 9.77 -6.28
CA VAL A 283 -13.65 9.96 -7.65
C VAL A 283 -14.75 8.95 -7.96
N ARG A 284 -14.59 7.69 -7.54
CA ARG A 284 -15.63 6.67 -7.70
C ARG A 284 -16.90 6.99 -6.90
N CYS A 285 -16.78 7.46 -5.67
CA CYS A 285 -17.93 7.91 -4.88
C CYS A 285 -18.66 9.08 -5.54
N LEU A 286 -17.93 10.06 -6.09
CA LEU A 286 -18.49 11.26 -6.71
C LEU A 286 -19.12 11.00 -8.08
N THR A 287 -18.46 10.18 -8.90
CA THR A 287 -18.95 9.83 -10.25
C THR A 287 -20.07 8.80 -10.21
N ALA A 288 -20.25 8.11 -9.07
CA ALA A 288 -21.24 7.05 -8.86
C ALA A 288 -21.37 6.10 -10.07
N PRO A 289 -20.25 5.60 -10.64
CA PRO A 289 -20.27 4.90 -11.93
C PRO A 289 -20.95 3.53 -11.83
N ASP A 290 -21.15 3.05 -10.60
CA ASP A 290 -21.81 1.80 -10.24
C ASP A 290 -23.32 1.85 -10.53
N PHE A 291 -23.92 3.04 -10.61
CA PHE A 291 -25.37 3.20 -10.77
C PHE A 291 -25.74 3.72 -12.16
N HIS A 292 -26.77 3.13 -12.76
CA HIS A 292 -27.45 3.70 -13.91
C HIS A 292 -28.91 4.01 -13.54
N VAL A 293 -29.36 5.23 -13.84
CA VAL A 293 -30.77 5.60 -13.62
C VAL A 293 -31.62 4.93 -14.68
N ARG A 294 -32.35 3.87 -14.30
CA ARG A 294 -33.31 3.23 -15.18
C ARG A 294 -34.70 3.81 -14.93
N ARG A 295 -35.37 4.21 -16.00
CA ARG A 295 -36.80 4.55 -15.95
C ARG A 295 -37.59 3.25 -16.07
N THR A 296 -38.28 2.88 -15.01
CA THR A 296 -39.21 1.76 -14.98
C THR A 296 -40.62 2.33 -15.04
N ALA A 297 -41.36 1.94 -16.08
CA ALA A 297 -42.77 2.27 -16.21
C ALA A 297 -43.57 1.04 -15.75
N VAL A 298 -44.41 1.21 -14.72
CA VAL A 298 -45.33 0.15 -14.32
C VAL A 298 -46.51 0.21 -15.27
N VAL A 299 -46.60 -0.79 -16.13
CA VAL A 299 -47.66 -0.91 -17.12
C VAL A 299 -48.68 -1.93 -16.63
N LEU A 300 -49.92 -1.50 -16.42
CA LEU A 300 -51.01 -2.42 -16.16
C LEU A 300 -51.50 -2.97 -17.50
N LYS A 301 -51.32 -4.28 -17.70
CA LYS A 301 -51.88 -4.99 -18.84
C LYS A 301 -53.29 -5.46 -18.45
N ASP A 302 -54.31 -4.80 -18.97
CA ASP A 302 -55.71 -5.22 -18.82
C ASP A 302 -56.11 -6.15 -19.98
N PRO A 303 -56.19 -7.49 -19.76
CA PRO A 303 -56.55 -8.43 -20.82
C PRO A 303 -58.04 -8.43 -21.16
N GLN A 304 -58.93 -7.94 -20.28
CA GLN A 304 -60.38 -7.98 -20.50
C GLN A 304 -61.00 -6.62 -20.88
N GLN A 305 -60.20 -5.55 -20.92
CA GLN A 305 -60.65 -4.17 -21.16
C GLN A 305 -61.74 -3.66 -20.21
N LYS A 306 -62.05 -4.37 -19.12
CA LYS A 306 -63.10 -3.99 -18.18
C LYS A 306 -62.74 -2.76 -17.36
N ILE A 307 -61.46 -2.50 -17.11
CA ILE A 307 -60.99 -1.43 -16.20
C ILE A 307 -60.69 -0.14 -16.99
N THR A 308 -60.25 -0.28 -18.24
CA THR A 308 -59.96 0.83 -19.18
C THR A 308 -61.03 1.93 -19.28
N PRO A 309 -62.34 1.66 -19.41
CA PRO A 309 -63.34 2.72 -19.57
C PRO A 309 -63.55 3.56 -18.30
N TYR A 310 -63.37 2.99 -17.11
CA TYR A 310 -63.54 3.69 -15.84
C TYR A 310 -62.38 4.68 -15.58
N LEU A 311 -61.14 4.29 -15.91
CA LEU A 311 -59.96 5.16 -15.78
C LEU A 311 -59.97 6.30 -16.82
N LYS A 312 -60.49 6.05 -18.02
CA LYS A 312 -60.56 7.06 -19.10
C LYS A 312 -61.53 8.20 -18.79
N LYS A 313 -62.52 7.98 -17.91
CA LYS A 313 -63.56 8.97 -17.58
C LYS A 313 -63.07 10.06 -16.62
N SER A 314 -61.96 9.86 -15.89
CA SER A 314 -61.46 10.82 -14.90
C SER A 314 -60.49 11.88 -15.45
N SER A 315 -59.83 11.64 -16.60
CA SER A 315 -58.74 12.50 -17.08
C SER A 315 -59.19 13.66 -17.99
N ARG A 316 -60.50 13.93 -18.09
CA ARG A 316 -61.06 14.99 -18.95
C ARG A 316 -61.55 16.18 -18.12
N LYS A 317 -60.70 16.73 -17.26
CA LYS A 317 -60.84 18.10 -16.77
C LYS A 317 -59.68 18.91 -17.32
N GLN A 318 -59.92 19.37 -18.54
CA GLN A 318 -59.09 20.27 -19.33
C GLN A 318 -59.03 21.62 -18.62
N ILE A 319 -57.88 21.91 -17.99
CA ILE A 319 -57.55 23.25 -17.51
C ILE A 319 -57.16 24.05 -18.74
N THR A 320 -58.03 24.96 -19.14
CA THR A 320 -57.75 26.02 -20.11
C THR A 320 -56.92 27.12 -19.44
N ASN A 321 -55.86 27.54 -20.14
CA ASN A 321 -54.94 28.60 -19.75
C ASN A 321 -55.63 29.94 -19.42
N SER A 322 -55.22 30.55 -18.30
CA SER A 322 -55.01 32.00 -18.23
C SER A 322 -53.96 32.31 -17.14
N SER A 323 -52.88 32.98 -17.55
CA SER A 323 -52.03 33.78 -16.67
C SER A 323 -52.62 35.21 -16.64
N PRO A 324 -52.60 35.95 -15.53
CA PRO A 324 -51.43 36.80 -15.26
C PRO A 324 -51.04 36.92 -13.77
N ASP A 325 -49.72 36.96 -13.56
CA ASP A 325 -48.97 37.95 -12.78
C ASP A 325 -49.66 38.65 -11.57
N LYS A 326 -49.24 38.29 -10.35
CA LYS A 326 -49.02 39.25 -9.24
C LYS A 326 -48.34 38.60 -8.03
N ARG A 327 -47.30 39.28 -7.54
CA ARG A 327 -46.71 39.16 -6.20
C ARG A 327 -47.80 39.16 -5.12
N ASP A 328 -47.63 38.35 -4.08
CA ASP A 328 -47.31 38.88 -2.75
C ASP A 328 -46.89 37.80 -1.75
N SER A 329 -46.07 38.27 -0.83
CA SER A 329 -45.32 37.61 0.22
C SER A 329 -46.14 37.30 1.49
N LEU A 330 -45.56 36.40 2.30
CA LEU A 330 -45.62 36.27 3.77
C LEU A 330 -46.45 35.14 4.42
N SER A 331 -45.82 34.65 5.50
CA SER A 331 -46.39 34.04 6.72
C SER A 331 -46.70 32.54 6.64
N VAL A 332 -45.82 31.67 7.15
CA VAL A 332 -45.79 31.17 8.55
C VAL A 332 -47.12 30.51 8.95
N ARG A 333 -47.07 29.20 9.28
CA ARG A 333 -47.56 28.59 10.55
C ARG A 333 -47.71 27.05 10.46
N SER A 334 -46.87 26.38 11.24
CA SER A 334 -47.00 25.10 11.98
C SER A 334 -47.97 23.98 11.56
N GLU A 335 -47.43 22.75 11.44
CA GLU A 335 -47.81 21.46 12.11
C GLU A 335 -49.30 21.06 12.31
N PRO A 336 -49.68 19.76 12.35
CA PRO A 336 -48.99 18.74 13.18
C PRO A 336 -48.92 17.29 12.66
N THR A 337 -47.98 16.58 13.29
CA THR A 337 -48.01 15.19 13.74
C THR A 337 -49.39 14.51 13.74
N LEU A 338 -49.51 13.40 13.01
CA LEU A 338 -50.56 12.41 13.26
C LEU A 338 -49.92 11.02 13.38
N MET A 339 -50.05 10.46 14.58
CA MET A 339 -49.60 9.13 14.94
C MET A 339 -50.41 8.07 14.18
N THR A 340 -49.72 7.11 13.59
CA THR A 340 -50.34 5.88 13.08
C THR A 340 -50.41 4.88 14.23
N GLU A 341 -51.58 4.78 14.87
CA GLU A 341 -51.90 3.65 15.75
C GLU A 341 -52.00 2.37 14.93
N LEU A 342 -51.35 1.34 15.44
CA LEU A 342 -51.34 -0.03 14.93
C LEU A 342 -52.61 -0.73 15.44
N VAL A 343 -53.67 -0.78 14.64
CA VAL A 343 -54.85 -1.60 14.94
C VAL A 343 -54.68 -2.97 14.29
N THR A 344 -54.46 -3.96 15.16
CA THR A 344 -54.51 -5.38 14.86
C THR A 344 -55.96 -5.77 14.58
N ALA A 345 -56.34 -5.93 13.31
CA ALA A 345 -57.62 -6.52 12.94
C ALA A 345 -57.46 -8.04 12.77
N SER A 346 -58.25 -8.77 13.56
CA SER A 346 -58.37 -10.21 13.60
C SER A 346 -58.92 -10.81 12.31
N ILE A 347 -58.44 -12.01 12.04
CA ILE A 347 -58.80 -12.93 10.97
C ILE A 347 -60.25 -13.39 11.17
N ASP A 348 -61.09 -13.23 10.14
CA ASP A 348 -62.27 -14.07 9.95
C ASP A 348 -62.34 -14.57 8.51
N ARG A 349 -62.82 -15.81 8.39
CA ARG A 349 -62.66 -16.75 7.30
C ARG A 349 -63.91 -16.77 6.40
N ASP A 350 -63.68 -17.25 5.18
CA ASP A 350 -64.66 -17.78 4.20
C ASP A 350 -65.49 -16.79 3.37
N THR A 351 -65.19 -16.72 2.07
CA THR A 351 -66.00 -17.27 0.97
C THR A 351 -65.47 -16.71 -0.35
N ALA A 352 -65.02 -17.60 -1.26
CA ALA A 352 -64.56 -17.21 -2.58
C ALA A 352 -65.68 -16.58 -3.41
N PRO A 353 -65.35 -15.60 -4.25
CA PRO A 353 -65.62 -15.81 -5.66
C PRO A 353 -64.34 -15.65 -6.47
N SER A 354 -64.22 -16.49 -7.49
CA SER A 354 -63.20 -16.47 -8.52
C SER A 354 -63.07 -15.08 -9.14
N SER A 355 -62.14 -14.28 -8.63
CA SER A 355 -61.66 -13.07 -9.29
C SER A 355 -60.26 -13.34 -9.82
N SER A 356 -60.10 -13.09 -11.11
CA SER A 356 -58.83 -13.18 -11.81
C SER A 356 -57.82 -12.22 -11.15
N GLN A 357 -56.94 -12.77 -10.32
CA GLN A 357 -55.74 -12.08 -9.85
C GLN A 357 -54.90 -11.72 -11.08
N ALA A 358 -55.06 -10.49 -11.56
CA ALA A 358 -54.12 -9.90 -12.48
C ALA A 358 -52.89 -9.50 -11.67
N THR A 359 -51.97 -10.45 -11.47
CA THR A 359 -50.66 -10.15 -10.88
C THR A 359 -49.98 -9.10 -11.75
N PRO A 360 -49.55 -7.95 -11.22
CA PRO A 360 -48.82 -6.96 -12.00
C PRO A 360 -47.54 -7.62 -12.52
N GLN A 361 -47.49 -7.91 -13.82
CA GLN A 361 -46.26 -8.34 -14.45
C GLN A 361 -45.33 -7.13 -14.58
N LEU A 362 -44.23 -7.16 -13.82
CA LEU A 362 -43.13 -6.23 -13.98
C LEU A 362 -42.41 -6.57 -15.30
N THR A 363 -42.91 -6.05 -16.42
CA THR A 363 -42.22 -6.15 -17.70
C THR A 363 -41.19 -5.03 -17.82
N PRO A 364 -39.88 -5.31 -17.76
CA PRO A 364 -38.88 -4.33 -18.15
C PRO A 364 -39.13 -3.94 -19.61
N ALA A 365 -39.36 -2.65 -19.87
CA ALA A 365 -39.37 -2.13 -21.23
C ALA A 365 -37.95 -2.28 -21.83
N ARG A 366 -37.71 -3.41 -22.48
CA ARG A 366 -36.49 -3.70 -23.23
C ARG A 366 -36.75 -3.24 -24.67
N VAL A 367 -36.11 -2.15 -25.09
CA VAL A 367 -35.94 -1.87 -26.52
C VAL A 367 -34.99 -2.94 -27.04
N HIS A 368 -35.53 -4.00 -27.65
CA HIS A 368 -34.75 -5.03 -28.31
C HIS A 368 -34.30 -4.51 -29.68
N TYR A 369 -32.99 -4.37 -29.88
CA TYR A 369 -32.42 -4.63 -31.20
C TYR A 369 -32.48 -6.15 -31.39
N ILE A 370 -33.30 -6.59 -32.33
CA ILE A 370 -33.41 -7.99 -32.73
C ILE A 370 -32.19 -8.30 -33.60
N LEU A 371 -31.16 -8.94 -33.03
CA LEU A 371 -30.26 -9.77 -33.82
C LEU A 371 -30.82 -11.20 -33.75
N ASN A 372 -31.46 -11.62 -34.84
CA ASN A 372 -31.91 -13.00 -35.01
C ASN A 372 -30.68 -13.88 -35.28
N PHE A 373 -30.36 -14.80 -34.36
CA PHE A 373 -29.57 -15.99 -34.66
C PHE A 373 -30.51 -17.19 -34.74
N TYR A 374 -30.60 -17.78 -35.92
CA TYR A 374 -31.25 -19.07 -36.14
C TYR A 374 -30.28 -20.17 -35.73
N ILE A 375 -30.66 -21.00 -34.75
CA ILE A 375 -30.02 -22.28 -34.48
C ILE A 375 -30.88 -23.35 -35.14
N GLN A 376 -30.36 -23.97 -36.20
CA GLN A 376 -30.96 -25.12 -36.84
C GLN A 376 -30.28 -26.39 -36.32
N ASN A 377 -31.10 -27.30 -35.79
CA ASN A 377 -30.70 -28.59 -35.23
C ASN A 377 -30.23 -29.50 -36.37
N ASN A 378 -28.91 -29.75 -36.45
CA ASN A 378 -28.26 -30.99 -36.89
C ASN A 378 -26.74 -30.80 -36.98
N GLY A 379 -26.07 -30.80 -35.82
CA GLY A 379 -24.73 -31.38 -35.62
C GLY A 379 -23.59 -31.14 -36.63
N ARG A 380 -23.53 -30.03 -37.36
CA ARG A 380 -22.35 -29.67 -38.19
C ARG A 380 -22.08 -28.17 -38.12
N ILE A 381 -20.93 -27.82 -37.56
CA ILE A 381 -20.40 -26.45 -37.58
C ILE A 381 -19.69 -26.27 -38.93
N ILE A 382 -20.24 -25.42 -39.80
CA ILE A 382 -19.58 -24.97 -41.03
C ILE A 382 -19.17 -23.52 -40.80
N PHE A 383 -17.86 -23.24 -40.84
CA PHE A 383 -17.34 -21.88 -40.81
C PHE A 383 -17.49 -21.22 -42.18
N PRO A 384 -17.99 -19.97 -42.29
CA PRO A 384 -17.94 -19.24 -43.54
C PRO A 384 -16.51 -18.81 -43.85
N ASN A 385 -16.07 -19.18 -45.04
CA ASN A 385 -14.82 -18.82 -45.67
C ASN A 385 -14.83 -17.32 -46.02
N THR A 386 -13.87 -16.56 -45.50
CA THR A 386 -13.73 -15.12 -45.80
C THR A 386 -12.91 -14.93 -47.07
N LYS A 387 -13.53 -14.32 -48.09
CA LYS A 387 -12.82 -13.50 -49.07
C LYS A 387 -12.69 -12.09 -48.55
#